data_AF-A0A523S478-F1
#
_entry.id   AF-A0A523S478-F1
#
_cell.length_a   1.000
_cell.length_b   1.000
_cell.length_c   1.000
_cell.angle_alpha   90.00
_cell.angle_beta   90.00
_cell.angle_gamma   90.00
#
_symmetry.space_group_name_H-M   'P 1'
#
loop_
_entity.id
_entity.type
_entity.pdbx_description
1 polymer ?
#
loop_
_entity_poly.entity_id
_entity_poly.type
_entity_poly.pdbx_seq_one_letter_code
_entity_poly.pdbx_strand_id
1 'polypeptide(L)'
;MELQAKYVFLMHTILAFIFGIGFLVAPEMNLDMMGYSTLGISAYLIQLFGSLVLLLGVQVFLIRNQPHSDFRQWIILSYIFGFTVLTSLQIYGLLILSIGNQMIWAVSILHILLIALYAFIFYTNMKK
;
A
#
# COMPACT_ATOMS: atom_id res chain seq x y z
N MET A 1 -21.98 4.54 13.34
CA MET A 1 -20.96 5.48 12.82
C MET A 1 -20.63 5.05 11.39
N GLU A 2 -20.93 5.86 10.39
CA GLU A 2 -20.56 5.53 9.00
C GLU A 2 -19.07 5.82 8.77
N LEU A 3 -18.32 4.83 8.28
CA LEU A 3 -16.94 5.02 7.89
C LEU A 3 -16.87 5.89 6.63
N GLN A 4 -16.38 7.12 6.75
CA GLN A 4 -16.23 8.01 5.60
C GLN A 4 -14.94 7.69 4.83
N ALA A 5 -15.07 7.53 3.52
CA ALA A 5 -13.95 7.19 2.64
C ALA A 5 -12.77 8.18 2.72
N LYS A 6 -13.03 9.45 3.04
CA LYS A 6 -11.98 10.47 3.24
C LYS A 6 -10.97 10.09 4.31
N TYR A 7 -11.40 9.39 5.37
CA TYR A 7 -10.52 9.00 6.48
C TYR A 7 -9.62 7.83 6.09
N VAL A 8 -10.15 6.84 5.36
CA VAL A 8 -9.35 5.74 4.81
C VAL A 8 -8.32 6.28 3.80
N PHE A 9 -8.72 7.25 2.98
CA PHE A 9 -7.83 7.86 2.01
C PHE A 9 -6.70 8.64 2.71
N LEU A 10 -7.04 9.43 3.74
CA LEU A 10 -6.04 10.14 4.52
C LEU A 10 -5.06 9.18 5.23
N MET A 11 -5.57 8.10 5.83
CA MET A 11 -4.75 7.07 6.45
C MET A 11 -3.79 6.44 5.43
N HIS A 12 -4.28 6.06 4.24
CA HIS A 12 -3.43 5.54 3.17
C HIS A 12 -2.37 6.58 2.77
N THR A 13 -2.73 7.84 2.56
CA THR A 13 -1.74 8.89 2.28
C THR A 13 -0.65 8.94 3.34
N ILE A 14 -0.99 8.94 4.63
CA ILE A 14 0.01 8.99 5.71
C ILE A 14 0.95 7.78 5.65
N LEU A 15 0.39 6.57 5.47
CA LEU A 15 1.17 5.34 5.35
C LEU A 15 2.11 5.39 4.13
N ALA A 16 1.59 5.83 2.98
CA ALA A 16 2.37 5.96 1.76
C ALA A 16 3.50 6.99 1.91
N PHE A 17 3.30 8.07 2.64
CA PHE A 17 4.37 9.02 2.95
C PHE A 17 5.43 8.43 3.87
N ILE A 18 5.03 7.72 4.93
CA ILE A 18 5.98 7.07 5.85
C ILE A 18 6.84 6.04 5.10
N PHE A 19 6.21 5.09 4.40
CA PHE A 19 6.93 4.05 3.66
C PHE A 19 7.70 4.63 2.47
N GLY A 20 7.08 5.52 1.70
CA GLY A 20 7.68 6.11 0.51
C GLY A 20 8.93 6.94 0.83
N ILE A 21 8.88 7.80 1.85
CA ILE A 21 10.06 8.55 2.32
C ILE A 21 11.10 7.58 2.88
N GLY A 22 10.69 6.57 3.64
CA GLY A 22 11.57 5.54 4.18
C GLY A 22 12.40 4.87 3.08
N PHE A 23 11.75 4.34 2.04
CA PHE A 23 12.42 3.70 0.92
C PHE A 23 13.27 4.66 0.08
N LEU A 24 12.90 5.94 0.02
CA LEU A 24 13.65 6.95 -0.73
C LEU A 24 14.96 7.36 -0.01
N VAL A 25 14.88 7.59 1.30
CA VAL A 25 15.99 8.16 2.09
C VAL A 25 16.88 7.06 2.68
N ALA A 26 16.31 5.92 3.06
CA ALA A 26 17.02 4.81 3.71
C ALA A 26 16.68 3.45 3.08
N PRO A 27 16.92 3.25 1.77
CA PRO A 27 16.52 2.04 1.04
C PRO A 27 17.12 0.76 1.64
N GLU A 28 18.43 0.77 1.96
CA GLU A 28 19.14 -0.40 2.49
C GLU A 28 18.64 -0.79 3.88
N MET A 29 18.44 0.19 4.76
CA MET A 29 17.90 -0.02 6.10
C MET A 29 16.48 -0.64 6.04
N ASN A 30 15.63 -0.17 5.13
CA ASN A 30 14.29 -0.74 4.98
C ASN A 30 14.31 -2.18 4.47
N LEU A 31 15.22 -2.51 3.54
CA LEU A 31 15.40 -3.89 3.07
C LEU A 31 15.92 -4.81 4.18
N ASP A 32 16.92 -4.35 4.94
CA ASP A 32 17.49 -5.11 6.04
C ASP A 32 16.45 -5.38 7.14
N MET A 33 15.65 -4.37 7.49
CA MET A 33 14.51 -4.51 8.40
C MET A 33 13.46 -5.52 7.90
N MET A 34 13.35 -5.73 6.59
CA MET A 34 12.45 -6.71 5.99
C MET A 34 13.10 -8.09 5.80
N GLY A 35 14.37 -8.25 6.13
CA GLY A 35 15.11 -9.51 5.97
C GLY A 35 15.50 -9.82 4.52
N TYR A 36 15.56 -8.81 3.66
CA TYR A 36 16.04 -8.96 2.28
C TYR A 36 17.55 -8.71 2.20
N SER A 37 18.28 -9.58 1.51
CA SER A 37 19.68 -9.31 1.19
C SER A 37 19.79 -8.21 0.14
N THR A 38 20.61 -7.20 0.39
CA THR A 38 20.93 -6.14 -0.59
C THR A 38 21.76 -6.65 -1.78
N LEU A 39 22.28 -7.88 -1.70
CA LEU A 39 23.16 -8.55 -2.68
C LEU A 39 22.58 -8.76 -4.09
N GLY A 40 21.35 -8.34 -4.38
CA GLY A 40 20.73 -8.46 -5.70
C GLY A 40 19.77 -7.33 -6.10
N ILE A 41 19.55 -6.33 -5.25
CA ILE A 41 18.65 -5.21 -5.52
C ILE A 41 19.40 -3.91 -5.25
N SER A 42 19.59 -3.08 -6.30
CA SER A 42 20.26 -1.79 -6.12
C SER A 42 19.39 -0.84 -5.29
N ALA A 43 20.03 -0.03 -4.44
CA ALA A 43 19.36 1.02 -3.68
C ALA A 43 18.50 1.93 -4.58
N TYR A 44 18.95 2.18 -5.81
CA TYR A 44 18.21 2.94 -6.81
C TYR A 44 16.84 2.35 -7.14
N LEU A 45 16.71 1.02 -7.32
CA LEU A 45 15.42 0.38 -7.60
C LEU A 45 14.45 0.51 -6.41
N ILE A 46 14.97 0.44 -5.18
CA ILE A 46 14.17 0.65 -3.97
C ILE A 46 13.72 2.11 -3.86
N GLN A 47 14.56 3.06 -4.22
CA GLN A 47 14.21 4.47 -4.27
C GLN A 47 13.13 4.75 -5.32
N LEU A 48 13.22 4.13 -6.50
CA LEU A 48 12.17 4.20 -7.51
C LEU A 48 10.85 3.63 -6.97
N PHE A 49 10.89 2.48 -6.29
CA PHE A 49 9.72 1.93 -5.62
C PHE A 49 9.15 2.92 -4.57
N GLY A 50 10.01 3.51 -3.74
CA GLY A 50 9.63 4.55 -2.78
C GLY A 50 8.94 5.74 -3.43
N SER A 51 9.46 6.24 -4.56
CA SER A 51 8.84 7.33 -5.32
C SER A 51 7.46 6.96 -5.88
N LEU A 52 7.27 5.71 -6.32
CA LEU A 52 5.98 5.22 -6.78
C LEU A 52 4.97 5.17 -5.62
N VAL A 53 5.39 4.70 -4.45
CA VAL A 53 4.55 4.69 -3.24
C VAL A 53 4.13 6.11 -2.87
N LEU A 54 5.04 7.09 -2.94
CA LEU A 54 4.70 8.51 -2.72
C LEU A 54 3.68 9.04 -3.73
N LEU A 55 3.86 8.74 -5.02
CA LEU A 55 2.92 9.13 -6.07
C LEU A 55 1.52 8.60 -5.78
N LEU A 56 1.39 7.32 -5.38
CA LEU A 56 0.12 6.72 -5.01
C LEU A 56 -0.49 7.40 -3.77
N GLY A 57 0.33 7.73 -2.76
CA GLY A 57 -0.12 8.49 -1.59
C GLY A 57 -0.69 9.87 -1.93
N VAL A 58 -0.02 10.59 -2.83
CA VAL A 58 -0.48 11.89 -3.36
C VAL A 58 -1.76 11.72 -4.16
N GLN A 59 -1.86 10.71 -5.03
CA GLN A 59 -3.06 10.43 -5.81
C GLN A 59 -4.28 10.23 -4.89
N VAL A 60 -4.17 9.39 -3.86
CA VAL A 60 -5.24 9.18 -2.88
C VAL A 60 -5.60 10.45 -2.14
N PHE A 61 -4.59 11.24 -1.76
CA PHE A 61 -4.79 12.51 -1.07
C PHE A 61 -5.63 13.45 -1.93
N LEU A 62 -5.30 13.61 -3.21
CA LEU A 62 -5.99 14.52 -4.12
C LEU A 62 -7.46 14.13 -4.32
N ILE A 63 -7.78 12.84 -4.32
CA ILE A 63 -9.16 12.37 -4.51
C ILE A 63 -9.99 12.28 -3.21
N ARG A 64 -9.41 12.55 -2.03
CA ARG A 64 -10.06 12.34 -0.72
C ARG A 64 -11.35 13.11 -0.49
N ASN A 65 -11.42 14.32 -1.04
CA ASN A 65 -12.57 15.22 -0.92
C ASN A 65 -13.43 15.25 -2.18
N GLN A 66 -13.09 14.47 -3.20
CA GLN A 66 -13.91 14.38 -4.41
C GLN A 66 -15.25 13.72 -4.09
N PRO A 67 -16.35 14.17 -4.72
CA PRO A 67 -17.64 13.49 -4.62
C PRO A 67 -17.55 12.05 -5.12
N HIS A 68 -18.58 11.26 -4.83
CA HIS A 68 -18.68 9.91 -5.40
C HIS A 68 -18.79 10.00 -6.93
N SER A 69 -18.04 9.16 -7.63
CA SER A 69 -18.03 9.06 -9.09
C SER A 69 -17.46 7.70 -9.53
N ASP A 70 -17.75 7.30 -10.77
CA ASP A 70 -17.17 6.09 -11.37
C ASP A 70 -15.65 6.12 -11.36
N PHE A 71 -15.06 7.27 -11.70
CA PHE A 71 -13.61 7.45 -11.65
C PHE A 71 -13.03 7.15 -10.25
N ARG A 72 -13.70 7.61 -9.19
CA ARG A 72 -13.29 7.31 -7.82
C ARG A 72 -13.45 5.83 -7.47
N GLN A 73 -14.49 5.16 -7.98
CA GLN A 73 -14.66 3.71 -7.82
C GLN A 73 -13.55 2.92 -8.51
N TRP A 74 -13.17 3.29 -9.72
CA TRP A 74 -12.06 2.65 -10.43
C TRP A 74 -10.73 2.80 -9.71
N ILE A 75 -10.48 3.97 -9.09
CA ILE A 75 -9.30 4.16 -8.24
C ILE A 75 -9.36 3.28 -6.99
N ILE A 76 -10.51 3.17 -6.33
CA ILE A 76 -10.65 2.26 -5.17
C ILE A 76 -10.37 0.81 -5.60
N LEU A 77 -10.92 0.38 -6.73
CA LEU A 77 -10.75 -0.97 -7.25
C LEU A 77 -9.28 -1.24 -7.63
N SER A 78 -8.58 -0.25 -8.20
CA SER A 78 -7.16 -0.40 -8.51
C SER A 78 -6.30 -0.57 -7.26
N TYR A 79 -6.63 0.10 -6.15
CA TYR A 79 -5.94 -0.14 -4.87
C TYR A 79 -6.25 -1.51 -4.28
N ILE A 80 -7.51 -1.98 -4.34
CA ILE A 80 -7.87 -3.35 -3.92
C ILE A 80 -7.03 -4.37 -4.69
N PHE A 81 -7.00 -4.24 -6.01
CA PHE A 81 -6.22 -5.12 -6.88
C PHE A 81 -4.72 -5.04 -6.56
N GLY A 82 -4.16 -3.84 -6.51
CA GLY A 82 -2.73 -3.62 -6.24
C GLY A 82 -2.29 -4.20 -4.89
N PHE A 83 -3.02 -3.93 -3.81
CA PHE A 83 -2.71 -4.50 -2.50
C PHE A 83 -2.88 -6.01 -2.48
N THR A 84 -3.85 -6.56 -3.21
CA THR A 84 -4.02 -8.03 -3.31
C THR A 84 -2.78 -8.65 -3.95
N VAL A 85 -2.33 -8.13 -5.09
CA VAL A 85 -1.13 -8.62 -5.78
C VAL A 85 0.10 -8.49 -4.88
N LEU A 86 0.31 -7.33 -4.24
CA LEU A 86 1.45 -7.12 -3.34
C LEU A 86 1.43 -8.09 -2.15
N THR A 87 0.27 -8.28 -1.54
CA THR A 87 0.10 -9.21 -0.40
C THR A 87 0.36 -10.64 -0.84
N SER A 88 -0.15 -11.06 -1.99
CA SER A 88 0.10 -12.40 -2.53
C SER A 88 1.59 -12.66 -2.78
N LEU A 89 2.32 -11.67 -3.32
CA LEU A 89 3.76 -11.78 -3.51
C LEU A 89 4.52 -11.84 -2.18
N GLN A 90 4.12 -11.05 -1.19
CA GLN A 90 4.72 -11.08 0.15
C GLN A 90 4.49 -12.42 0.84
N ILE A 91 3.26 -12.95 0.80
CA ILE A 91 2.93 -14.27 1.36
C ILE A 91 3.69 -15.37 0.63
N TYR A 92 3.81 -15.29 -0.69
CA TYR A 92 4.63 -16.23 -1.48
C TYR A 92 6.10 -16.20 -1.05
N GLY A 93 6.68 -15.01 -0.89
CA GLY A 93 8.04 -14.84 -0.36
C GLY A 93 8.21 -15.48 1.03
N LEU A 94 7.29 -15.19 1.95
CA LEU A 94 7.33 -15.68 3.32
C LEU A 94 7.14 -17.20 3.43
N LEU A 95 6.15 -17.77 2.75
CA LEU A 95 5.75 -19.17 2.94
C LEU A 95 6.45 -20.14 2.00
N ILE A 96 6.80 -19.71 0.78
CA ILE A 96 7.34 -20.61 -0.25
C ILE A 96 8.84 -20.41 -0.41
N LEU A 97 9.29 -19.16 -0.50
CA LEU A 97 10.72 -18.87 -0.66
C LEU A 97 11.46 -18.78 0.67
N SER A 98 10.73 -18.73 1.80
CA SER A 98 11.31 -18.50 3.13
C SER A 98 12.14 -17.21 3.20
N ILE A 99 11.74 -16.19 2.42
CA ILE A 99 12.37 -14.87 2.39
C ILE A 99 11.45 -13.90 3.15
N GLY A 100 12.02 -13.20 4.12
CA GLY A 100 11.31 -12.21 4.93
C GLY A 100 11.29 -12.54 6.42
N ASN A 101 10.76 -11.60 7.20
CA ASN A 101 10.67 -11.71 8.65
C ASN A 101 9.32 -11.18 9.18
N GLN A 102 9.22 -10.93 10.50
CA GLN A 102 8.00 -10.40 11.10
C GLN A 102 7.57 -9.03 10.53
N MET A 103 8.50 -8.22 10.00
CA MET A 103 8.17 -6.93 9.39
C MET A 103 7.30 -7.12 8.14
N ILE A 104 7.63 -8.12 7.29
CA ILE A 104 6.82 -8.41 6.10
C ILE A 104 5.42 -8.87 6.51
N TRP A 105 5.29 -9.70 7.55
CA TRP A 105 3.98 -10.08 8.08
C TRP A 105 3.16 -8.86 8.52
N ALA A 106 3.77 -7.91 9.24
CA ALA A 106 3.09 -6.69 9.67
C ALA A 106 2.61 -5.85 8.46
N VAL A 107 3.43 -5.72 7.43
CA VAL A 107 3.07 -5.03 6.18
C VAL A 107 1.94 -5.77 5.44
N SER A 108 1.99 -7.10 5.37
CA SER A 108 0.92 -7.89 4.74
C SER A 108 -0.42 -7.74 5.48
N ILE A 109 -0.41 -7.71 6.81
CA ILE A 109 -1.61 -7.45 7.60
C ILE A 109 -2.16 -6.04 7.32
N LEU A 110 -1.28 -5.04 7.22
CA LEU A 110 -1.66 -3.68 6.87
C LEU A 110 -2.33 -3.62 5.48
N HIS A 111 -1.77 -4.32 4.49
CA HIS A 111 -2.38 -4.43 3.16
C HIS A 111 -3.75 -5.09 3.20
N ILE A 112 -3.90 -6.21 3.93
CA ILE A 112 -5.20 -6.90 4.08
C ILE A 112 -6.24 -5.97 4.72
N LEU A 113 -5.85 -5.20 5.74
CA LEU A 113 -6.71 -4.23 6.38
C LEU A 113 -7.12 -3.12 5.40
N LEU A 114 -6.18 -2.60 4.60
CA LEU A 114 -6.49 -1.61 3.56
C LEU A 114 -7.44 -2.18 2.49
N ILE A 115 -7.22 -3.42 2.03
CA ILE A 115 -8.11 -4.13 1.11
C ILE A 115 -9.52 -4.19 1.70
N ALA A 116 -9.66 -4.62 2.95
CA ALA A 116 -10.96 -4.74 3.61
C ALA A 116 -11.67 -3.37 3.72
N LEU A 117 -10.95 -2.32 4.09
CA LEU A 117 -11.51 -0.96 4.17
C LEU A 117 -11.93 -0.44 2.80
N TYR A 118 -11.11 -0.64 1.76
CA TYR A 118 -11.44 -0.23 0.40
C TYR A 118 -12.61 -1.03 -0.18
N ALA A 119 -12.65 -2.35 0.05
CA ALA A 119 -13.75 -3.20 -0.37
C ALA A 119 -15.07 -2.80 0.31
N PHE A 120 -15.03 -2.46 1.60
CA PHE A 120 -16.18 -1.93 2.32
C PHE A 120 -16.67 -0.60 1.74
N ILE A 121 -15.75 0.33 1.44
CA ILE A 121 -16.10 1.61 0.80
C ILE A 121 -16.69 1.37 -0.61
N PHE A 122 -16.10 0.48 -1.39
CA PHE A 122 -16.58 0.15 -2.74
C PHE A 122 -18.02 -0.39 -2.67
N TYR A 123 -18.24 -1.38 -1.81
CA TYR A 123 -19.55 -2.01 -1.63
C TYR A 123 -20.63 -1.03 -1.13
N THR A 124 -20.29 -0.18 -0.16
CA THR A 124 -21.24 0.82 0.37
C THR A 124 -21.60 1.89 -0.66
N ASN A 125 -20.67 2.23 -1.54
CA ASN A 125 -20.90 3.19 -2.61
C ASN A 125 -21.78 2.63 -3.73
N MET A 126 -21.70 1.33 -4.05
CA MET A 126 -22.58 0.69 -5.06
C MET A 126 -24.06 0.66 -4.65
N LYS A 127 -24.36 0.88 -3.37
CA LYS A 127 -25.74 0.92 -2.84
C LYS A 127 -26.36 2.32 -2.84
N LYS A 128 -25.60 3.34 -3.18
CA LYS A 128 -26.05 4.74 -3.26
C LYS A 128 -26.38 5.08 -4.70
#